data_AF-A0A6J6AEU2-F1
#
_entry.id   AF-A0A6J6AEU2-F1
#
_cell.length_a   1.000
_cell.length_b   1.000
_cell.length_c   1.000
_cell.angle_alpha   90.00
_cell.angle_beta   90.00
_cell.angle_gamma   90.00
#
_symmetry.space_group_name_H-M   'P 1'
#
loop_
_entity.id
_entity.type
_entity.pdbx_description
1 polymer ?
#
loop_
_entity_poly.entity_id
_entity_poly.type
_entity_poly.pdbx_seq_one_letter_code
_entity_poly.pdbx_strand_id
1 'polypeptide(L)'
;MPMSRRIEIELTSKRPDGTWTWRAAGAREPRGEVLDSVVPAGSNVKDVMRADVETDLDGSRVLSITPPKAKNVRTGLLEILPSTKSFEPVTQQLAKKGSRGGEDRKGPRRERKDGDKPRGERKDGDRARGDRKEGAEGKSDRPRRQFFDAPPELPQRPKAKRIRPLRVNIDAVLAELPQAHRTIAETVLNGGVPAVRAAIEEQNRLAVAAGQEKVPSEGLLQIAEQLLPRLRVAEWRDKALSAEKIIHDIDLRDLRSIVVTADQLVAIDEDTRALVAKMKQGLVIRQETETKNWLDDVAAATTVGRVVRALRLSSQPPKAGVPFPAPLAAQVVTATVAGLTIDAPSERWIALLEAAAFSPVHAKVLPAAVPTVVSEDLVKTVTRLGPLMPQIAALFGIAVDPKARPPRPLQMPRNDKAPHKRAGDLNKSADNKQTSDKPRRGPKPVDSQSDAPAVEAPATLIETPISAPEAPEAVAVVVPEAVAEDTAVDVAPEQETAAE
;
A
#
# COMPACT_ATOMS: atom_id res chain seq x y z
N MET A 1 4.26 16.37 7.86
CA MET A 1 5.62 16.58 7.33
C MET A 1 5.44 17.39 6.06
N PRO A 2 6.04 18.59 5.93
CA PRO A 2 6.47 19.02 4.61
C PRO A 2 7.34 17.88 4.06
N MET A 3 6.90 17.25 2.97
CA MET A 3 7.54 16.05 2.47
C MET A 3 8.66 16.46 1.53
N SER A 4 9.89 16.40 2.03
CA SER A 4 11.09 16.51 1.20
C SER A 4 11.00 15.51 0.04
N ARG A 5 10.99 16.05 -1.17
CA ARG A 5 10.88 15.29 -2.41
C ARG A 5 12.27 14.96 -2.90
N ARG A 6 12.58 13.67 -2.99
CA ARG A 6 13.78 13.20 -3.67
C ARG A 6 13.58 13.38 -5.18
N ILE A 7 14.23 14.39 -5.74
CA ILE A 7 14.22 14.71 -7.18
C ILE A 7 15.64 14.65 -7.74
N GLU A 8 15.76 14.51 -9.06
CA GLU A 8 17.03 14.65 -9.76
C GLU A 8 17.19 16.11 -10.21
N ILE A 9 18.27 16.74 -9.76
CA ILE A 9 18.62 18.14 -10.08
C ILE A 9 19.92 18.16 -10.88
N GLU A 10 20.06 19.17 -11.73
CA GLU A 10 21.27 19.50 -12.47
C GLU A 10 21.81 20.85 -11.97
N LEU A 11 23.09 20.91 -11.63
CA LEU A 11 23.77 22.14 -11.22
C LEU A 11 24.03 23.02 -12.45
N THR A 12 23.46 24.23 -12.51
CA THR A 12 23.51 25.08 -13.73
C THR A 12 24.60 26.14 -13.73
N SER A 13 25.00 26.66 -12.57
CA SER A 13 26.17 27.54 -12.43
C SER A 13 26.64 27.60 -10.98
N LYS A 14 27.93 27.91 -10.78
CA LYS A 14 28.48 28.34 -9.48
C LYS A 14 28.71 29.85 -9.54
N ARG A 15 28.10 30.60 -8.61
CA ARG A 15 28.34 32.04 -8.43
C ARG A 15 29.57 32.27 -7.54
N PRO A 16 30.25 33.43 -7.68
CA PRO A 16 31.39 33.78 -6.82
C PRO A 16 31.01 33.85 -5.32
N ASP A 17 29.75 34.13 -5.01
CA ASP A 17 29.22 34.30 -3.63
C ASP A 17 29.04 32.97 -2.85
N GLY A 18 29.54 31.84 -3.36
CA GLY A 18 29.41 30.53 -2.71
C GLY A 18 28.01 29.90 -2.84
N THR A 19 27.21 30.35 -3.81
CA THR A 19 25.92 29.74 -4.17
C THR A 19 26.00 29.05 -5.53
N TRP A 20 25.24 27.96 -5.68
CA TRP A 20 25.00 27.29 -6.94
C TRP A 20 23.56 27.50 -7.36
N THR A 21 23.33 27.75 -8.65
CA THR A 21 22.00 27.62 -9.24
C THR A 21 21.76 26.18 -9.66
N TRP A 22 20.52 25.70 -9.55
CA TRP A 22 20.13 24.35 -9.99
C TRP A 22 18.81 24.36 -10.75
N ARG A 23 18.60 23.33 -11.57
CA ARG A 23 17.31 23.03 -12.22
C ARG A 23 16.90 21.59 -11.96
N ALA A 24 15.62 21.25 -12.13
CA ALA A 24 15.25 19.84 -12.22
C ALA A 24 15.86 19.24 -13.50
N ALA A 25 16.35 17.99 -13.45
CA ALA A 25 16.99 17.35 -14.60
C ALA A 25 16.06 17.36 -15.82
N GLY A 26 16.54 17.90 -16.95
CA GLY A 26 15.75 18.07 -18.18
C GLY A 26 14.85 19.32 -18.23
N ALA A 27 14.82 20.17 -17.20
CA ALA A 27 14.09 21.43 -17.24
C ALA A 27 14.81 22.52 -18.06
N ARG A 28 14.06 23.46 -18.63
CA ARG A 28 14.61 24.54 -19.49
C ARG A 28 15.15 25.73 -18.69
N GLU A 29 14.66 25.93 -17.47
CA GLU A 29 14.99 27.08 -16.59
C GLU A 29 15.48 26.63 -15.20
N PRO A 30 16.37 27.40 -14.54
CA PRO A 30 16.77 27.16 -13.16
C PRO A 30 15.58 27.30 -12.20
N ARG A 31 15.51 26.40 -11.19
CA ARG A 31 14.41 26.30 -10.22
C ARG A 31 14.81 26.60 -8.78
N GLY A 32 16.05 27.00 -8.53
CA GLY A 32 16.44 27.54 -7.24
C GLY A 32 17.94 27.73 -7.09
N GLU A 33 18.32 28.08 -5.87
CA GLU A 33 19.70 28.25 -5.43
C GLU A 33 19.99 27.28 -4.27
N VAL A 34 21.26 26.90 -4.12
CA VAL A 34 21.75 26.03 -3.05
C VAL A 34 23.16 26.49 -2.61
N LEU A 35 23.45 26.40 -1.32
CA LEU A 35 24.76 26.78 -0.77
C LEU A 35 25.82 25.73 -1.12
N ASP A 36 27.06 26.16 -1.40
CA ASP A 36 28.22 25.29 -1.69
C ASP A 36 28.46 24.24 -0.58
N SER A 37 28.07 24.56 0.66
CA SER A 37 28.16 23.66 1.83
C SER A 37 27.21 22.44 1.80
N VAL A 38 26.20 22.43 0.93
CA VAL A 38 25.24 21.32 0.73
C VAL A 38 25.59 20.50 -0.52
N VAL A 39 26.42 21.06 -1.41
CA VAL A 39 26.90 20.40 -2.63
C VAL A 39 28.10 19.49 -2.27
N PRO A 40 28.14 18.22 -2.73
CA PRO A 40 29.29 17.35 -2.49
C PRO A 40 30.59 17.92 -3.10
N ALA A 41 31.69 17.81 -2.36
CA ALA A 41 33.00 18.26 -2.83
C ALA A 41 33.40 17.57 -4.14
N GLY A 42 33.86 18.37 -5.12
CA GLY A 42 34.22 17.89 -6.46
C GLY A 42 33.08 17.87 -7.49
N SER A 43 31.88 18.35 -7.15
CA SER A 43 30.78 18.50 -8.12
C SER A 43 31.08 19.60 -9.16
N ASN A 44 30.65 19.38 -10.40
CA ASN A 44 30.82 20.27 -11.54
C ASN A 44 29.48 20.83 -12.04
N VAL A 45 29.54 21.88 -12.86
CA VAL A 45 28.38 22.38 -13.60
C VAL A 45 27.93 21.32 -14.62
N LYS A 46 26.62 21.10 -14.72
CA LYS A 46 25.91 20.01 -15.42
C LYS A 46 25.91 18.63 -14.72
N ASP A 47 26.46 18.49 -13.52
CA ASP A 47 26.29 17.24 -12.77
C ASP A 47 24.83 17.04 -12.37
N VAL A 48 24.30 15.84 -12.66
CA VAL A 48 22.95 15.41 -12.27
C VAL A 48 23.03 14.61 -10.98
N MET A 49 22.37 15.10 -9.93
CA MET A 49 22.48 14.60 -8.56
C MET A 49 21.09 14.42 -7.94
N ARG A 50 20.98 13.55 -6.93
CA ARG A 50 19.69 13.32 -6.23
C ARG A 50 19.59 14.23 -5.02
N ALA A 51 18.71 15.22 -5.10
CA ALA A 51 18.46 16.17 -4.03
C ALA A 51 17.15 15.86 -3.30
N ASP A 52 17.16 15.99 -1.98
CA ASP A 52 15.95 16.02 -1.16
C ASP A 52 15.52 17.49 -1.03
N VAL A 53 14.44 17.85 -1.71
CA VAL A 53 13.98 19.24 -1.88
C VAL A 53 12.64 19.47 -1.17
N GLU A 54 12.59 20.48 -0.33
CA GLU A 54 11.39 20.98 0.33
C GLU A 54 10.77 22.10 -0.53
N THR A 55 9.44 22.25 -0.48
CA THR A 55 8.74 23.28 -1.25
C THR A 55 7.69 23.93 -0.35
N ASP A 56 7.94 25.20 -0.03
CA ASP A 56 7.08 26.03 0.81
C ASP A 56 6.54 27.21 0.01
N LEU A 57 5.76 28.08 0.66
CA LEU A 57 5.18 29.28 0.06
C LEU A 57 6.22 30.27 -0.50
N ASP A 58 7.47 30.19 -0.03
CA ASP A 58 8.55 31.12 -0.36
C ASP A 58 9.57 30.54 -1.37
N GLY A 59 9.36 29.30 -1.84
CA GLY A 59 10.17 28.69 -2.89
C GLY A 59 10.50 27.21 -2.68
N SER A 60 11.42 26.68 -3.49
CA SER A 60 11.97 25.32 -3.35
C SER A 60 13.35 25.36 -2.70
N ARG A 61 13.51 24.74 -1.53
CA ARG A 61 14.76 24.69 -0.76
C ARG A 61 15.39 23.29 -0.83
N VAL A 62 16.64 23.21 -1.24
CA VAL A 62 17.42 21.96 -1.19
C VAL A 62 17.89 21.71 0.23
N LEU A 63 17.50 20.57 0.83
CA LEU A 63 17.90 20.19 2.19
C LEU A 63 19.17 19.33 2.22
N SER A 64 19.35 18.45 1.23
CA SER A 64 20.58 17.67 1.06
C SER A 64 20.73 17.18 -0.38
N ILE A 65 21.97 17.01 -0.83
CA ILE A 65 22.31 16.43 -2.13
C ILE A 65 23.07 15.12 -1.90
N THR A 66 22.55 14.02 -2.45
CA THR A 66 23.21 12.72 -2.47
C THR A 66 24.10 12.65 -3.71
N PRO A 67 25.41 12.32 -3.58
CA PRO A 67 26.28 12.15 -4.74
C PRO A 67 25.77 11.03 -5.67
N PRO A 68 26.01 11.13 -6.99
CA PRO A 68 25.69 10.04 -7.89
C PRO A 68 26.42 8.77 -7.44
N LYS A 69 25.74 7.61 -7.50
CA LYS A 69 26.40 6.33 -7.24
C LYS A 69 27.51 6.18 -8.28
N ALA A 70 28.77 6.20 -7.83
CA ALA A 70 29.90 5.87 -8.68
C ALA A 70 29.60 4.55 -9.40
N LYS A 71 29.77 4.53 -10.73
CA LYS A 71 29.70 3.28 -11.49
C LYS A 71 30.87 2.44 -11.00
N ASN A 72 30.60 1.39 -10.23
CA ASN A 72 31.63 0.42 -9.84
C ASN A 72 32.21 -0.18 -11.12
N VAL A 73 33.38 0.30 -11.52
CA VAL A 73 34.24 -0.39 -12.48
C VAL A 73 34.45 -1.79 -11.92
N ARG A 74 34.21 -2.84 -12.73
CA ARG A 74 34.37 -4.23 -12.31
C ARG A 74 35.85 -4.61 -12.20
N THR A 75 36.55 -4.02 -11.24
CA THR A 75 37.91 -4.40 -10.85
C THR A 75 37.82 -5.62 -9.94
N GLY A 76 38.02 -6.82 -10.51
CA GLY A 76 37.87 -8.08 -9.79
C GLY A 76 37.49 -9.29 -10.66
N LEU A 77 37.74 -9.24 -11.96
CA LEU A 77 37.69 -10.45 -12.79
C LEU A 77 38.90 -11.31 -12.41
N LEU A 78 38.66 -12.42 -11.72
CA LEU A 78 39.68 -13.43 -11.48
C LEU A 78 39.80 -14.30 -12.73
N GLU A 79 40.93 -14.19 -13.43
CA GLU A 79 41.27 -15.06 -14.54
C GLU A 79 41.70 -16.44 -13.99
N ILE A 80 40.93 -17.48 -14.32
CA ILE A 80 41.20 -18.84 -13.85
C ILE A 80 42.25 -19.46 -14.76
N LEU A 81 43.52 -19.38 -14.35
CA LEU A 81 44.59 -20.12 -15.00
C LEU A 81 44.39 -21.63 -14.78
N PRO A 82 44.53 -22.48 -15.83
CA PRO A 82 44.39 -23.92 -15.69
C PRO A 82 45.50 -24.48 -14.79
N SER A 83 45.11 -25.09 -13.67
CA SER A 83 46.01 -25.79 -12.75
C SER A 83 46.64 -27.01 -13.43
N THR A 84 47.98 -27.09 -13.43
CA THR A 84 48.72 -28.29 -13.86
C THR A 84 48.75 -29.40 -12.80
N LYS A 85 48.17 -29.18 -11.61
CA LYS A 85 48.00 -30.20 -10.57
C LYS A 85 46.68 -30.93 -10.77
N SER A 86 46.73 -32.26 -10.74
CA SER A 86 45.55 -33.13 -10.75
C SER A 86 44.63 -32.83 -9.57
N PHE A 87 43.35 -32.64 -9.85
CA PHE A 87 42.33 -32.35 -8.84
C PHE A 87 41.97 -33.62 -8.06
N GLU A 88 42.39 -33.71 -6.80
CA GLU A 88 41.91 -34.73 -5.86
C GLU A 88 40.66 -34.22 -5.11
N PRO A 89 39.48 -34.84 -5.30
CA PRO A 89 38.25 -34.43 -4.64
C PRO A 89 38.21 -34.88 -3.17
N VAL A 90 38.59 -34.00 -2.24
CA VAL A 90 38.42 -34.23 -0.80
C VAL A 90 36.96 -34.02 -0.39
N THR A 91 36.20 -35.10 -0.29
CA THR A 91 34.79 -35.08 0.18
C THR A 91 34.71 -35.13 1.71
N GLN A 92 34.56 -33.97 2.36
CA GLN A 92 34.24 -33.93 3.79
C GLN A 92 32.79 -34.36 4.06
N GLN A 93 32.60 -35.55 4.62
CA GLN A 93 31.33 -35.93 5.24
C GLN A 93 31.23 -35.32 6.64
N LEU A 94 30.32 -34.36 6.81
CA LEU A 94 29.94 -33.86 8.14
C LEU A 94 29.26 -34.96 8.96
N ALA A 95 29.81 -35.24 10.14
CA ALA A 95 29.28 -36.26 11.04
C ALA A 95 27.84 -35.94 11.46
N LYS A 96 26.98 -36.96 11.44
CA LYS A 96 25.55 -36.85 11.76
C LYS A 96 25.38 -36.43 13.23
N LYS A 97 24.71 -35.30 13.48
CA LYS A 97 24.45 -34.77 14.82
C LYS A 97 23.64 -35.79 15.64
N GLY A 98 24.30 -36.43 16.61
CA GLY A 98 23.69 -37.47 17.44
C GLY A 98 22.59 -36.94 18.35
N SER A 99 21.54 -37.74 18.52
CA SER A 99 20.50 -37.50 19.51
C SER A 99 21.01 -37.85 20.91
N ARG A 100 21.20 -36.85 21.76
CA ARG A 100 21.08 -36.99 23.22
C ARG A 100 19.71 -36.39 23.55
N GLY A 101 18.78 -37.12 24.14
CA GLY A 101 18.97 -37.98 25.30
C GLY A 101 18.22 -37.29 26.43
N GLY A 102 17.09 -37.85 26.83
CA GLY A 102 16.18 -37.26 27.80
C GLY A 102 16.64 -37.43 29.24
N GLU A 103 15.66 -37.34 30.14
CA GLU A 103 15.76 -37.40 31.60
C GLU A 103 16.27 -36.14 32.34
N ASP A 104 15.77 -35.99 33.57
CA ASP A 104 16.23 -35.11 34.65
C ASP A 104 16.16 -33.58 34.48
N ARG A 105 14.94 -33.04 34.61
CA ARG A 105 14.66 -31.82 35.42
C ARG A 105 13.19 -31.70 35.83
N LYS A 106 12.71 -32.62 36.66
CA LYS A 106 11.41 -32.50 37.37
C LYS A 106 11.66 -32.53 38.88
N GLY A 107 11.50 -31.38 39.54
CA GLY A 107 11.79 -31.21 40.97
C GLY A 107 10.86 -32.05 41.88
N PRO A 108 11.33 -32.44 43.07
CA PRO A 108 10.62 -33.40 43.92
C PRO A 108 9.39 -32.79 44.60
N ARG A 109 8.25 -33.47 44.44
CA ARG A 109 7.02 -33.19 45.20
C ARG A 109 7.16 -33.80 46.59
N ARG A 110 7.13 -32.99 47.65
CA ARG A 110 7.11 -33.49 49.03
C ARG A 110 5.70 -33.95 49.39
N GLU A 111 5.58 -35.22 49.77
CA GLU A 111 4.40 -35.72 50.48
C GLU A 111 4.38 -35.18 51.91
N ARG A 112 3.19 -34.82 52.40
CA ARG A 112 2.82 -34.87 53.81
C ARG A 112 1.40 -35.42 53.93
N LYS A 113 1.13 -36.03 55.07
CA LYS A 113 0.22 -37.15 55.27
C LYS A 113 -0.85 -36.79 56.33
N ASP A 114 -2.05 -37.36 56.13
CA ASP A 114 -3.23 -37.46 57.03
C ASP A 114 -3.95 -36.18 57.51
N GLY A 115 -5.29 -36.25 57.59
CA GLY A 115 -6.17 -35.15 58.03
C GLY A 115 -7.69 -35.35 57.73
N ASP A 116 -8.30 -36.29 58.42
CA ASP A 116 -9.69 -36.82 58.40
C ASP A 116 -10.90 -35.83 58.19
N LYS A 117 -11.97 -36.35 57.52
CA LYS A 117 -13.44 -36.01 57.65
C LYS A 117 -14.01 -34.64 57.17
N PRO A 118 -15.35 -34.52 56.96
CA PRO A 118 -16.13 -35.24 55.94
C PRO A 118 -17.09 -34.34 55.11
N ARG A 119 -17.76 -34.97 54.13
CA ARG A 119 -18.74 -34.38 53.20
C ARG A 119 -20.17 -34.38 53.78
N GLY A 120 -20.82 -33.21 53.81
CA GLY A 120 -22.28 -33.04 53.92
C GLY A 120 -22.68 -31.82 53.07
N GLU A 121 -23.51 -31.98 52.03
CA GLU A 121 -24.97 -32.14 52.00
C GLU A 121 -25.73 -30.80 51.93
N ARG A 122 -26.65 -30.70 50.94
CA ARG A 122 -27.83 -29.80 50.89
C ARG A 122 -27.51 -28.30 50.62
N LYS A 123 -28.38 -27.53 49.96
CA LYS A 123 -29.66 -27.80 49.26
C LYS A 123 -30.04 -26.58 48.39
N ASP A 124 -30.91 -26.78 47.41
CA ASP A 124 -31.51 -25.76 46.55
C ASP A 124 -32.14 -24.58 47.31
N GLY A 125 -32.05 -23.38 46.74
CA GLY A 125 -32.49 -22.14 47.37
C GLY A 125 -32.67 -21.00 46.38
N ASP A 126 -33.72 -21.07 45.58
CA ASP A 126 -34.26 -19.97 44.78
C ASP A 126 -34.46 -18.69 45.62
N ARG A 127 -34.09 -17.51 45.06
CA ARG A 127 -34.67 -16.18 45.39
C ARG A 127 -34.09 -15.04 44.52
N ALA A 128 -34.97 -14.54 43.65
CA ALA A 128 -35.27 -13.12 43.40
C ALA A 128 -34.13 -12.13 43.07
N ARG A 129 -34.17 -11.63 41.82
CA ARG A 129 -33.77 -10.24 41.49
C ARG A 129 -34.54 -9.27 42.39
N GLY A 130 -33.82 -8.34 43.02
CA GLY A 130 -34.41 -7.27 43.84
C GLY A 130 -33.52 -6.02 43.80
N ASP A 131 -34.20 -4.89 43.76
CA ASP A 131 -33.73 -3.51 43.70
C ASP A 131 -32.42 -3.13 44.42
N ARG A 132 -31.62 -2.27 43.77
CA ARG A 132 -30.71 -1.33 44.47
C ARG A 132 -30.53 -0.04 43.68
N LYS A 133 -31.54 0.82 43.81
CA LYS A 133 -31.49 2.26 43.54
C LYS A 133 -30.56 2.98 44.53
N GLU A 134 -29.98 4.10 44.09
CA GLU A 134 -29.35 5.19 44.88
C GLU A 134 -28.16 4.88 45.81
N GLY A 135 -27.07 5.64 45.64
CA GLY A 135 -25.90 5.60 46.55
C GLY A 135 -24.54 5.73 45.85
N ALA A 136 -24.30 6.81 45.10
CA ALA A 136 -22.98 7.10 44.51
C ALA A 136 -22.62 8.59 44.50
N GLU A 137 -23.12 9.36 45.46
CA GLU A 137 -22.54 10.66 45.81
C GLU A 137 -21.26 10.41 46.61
N GLY A 138 -20.10 10.72 46.02
CA GLY A 138 -18.81 10.40 46.64
C GLY A 138 -17.65 10.31 45.67
N LYS A 139 -17.52 11.29 44.74
CA LYS A 139 -16.36 11.34 43.85
C LYS A 139 -15.76 12.75 43.78
N SER A 140 -14.81 12.95 44.69
CA SER A 140 -13.76 13.98 44.73
C SER A 140 -14.03 15.29 43.99
N ASP A 141 -14.16 16.34 44.81
CA ASP A 141 -14.19 17.74 44.43
C ASP A 141 -12.85 18.20 43.81
N ARG A 142 -12.59 17.77 42.57
CA ARG A 142 -11.64 18.43 41.69
C ARG A 142 -12.32 19.66 41.12
N PRO A 143 -11.71 20.87 41.18
CA PRO A 143 -12.27 22.05 40.54
C PRO A 143 -12.52 21.73 39.07
N ARG A 144 -13.78 21.79 38.65
CA ARG A 144 -14.17 21.61 37.26
C ARG A 144 -13.40 22.64 36.44
N ARG A 145 -12.51 22.20 35.55
CA ARG A 145 -11.85 23.07 34.55
C ARG A 145 -12.97 23.94 33.95
N GLN A 146 -12.80 25.26 33.97
CA GLN A 146 -13.77 26.19 33.41
C GLN A 146 -14.13 25.71 32.01
N PHE A 147 -15.40 25.41 31.80
CA PHE A 147 -15.88 24.74 30.60
C PHE A 147 -15.96 25.79 29.50
N PHE A 148 -14.83 26.04 28.82
CA PHE A 148 -14.85 26.72 27.54
C PHE A 148 -15.78 25.95 26.62
N ASP A 149 -16.81 26.60 26.10
CA ASP A 149 -17.69 26.02 25.10
C ASP A 149 -16.84 25.52 23.93
N ALA A 150 -16.92 24.21 23.69
CA ALA A 150 -16.09 23.57 22.68
C ALA A 150 -16.45 24.17 21.30
N PRO A 151 -15.48 24.72 20.53
CA PRO A 151 -15.78 25.32 19.24
C PRO A 151 -16.55 24.33 18.36
N PRO A 152 -17.61 24.76 17.64
CA PRO A 152 -18.65 23.86 17.14
C PRO A 152 -18.12 22.71 16.27
N GLU A 153 -18.82 21.58 16.33
CA GLU A 153 -18.47 20.36 15.60
C GLU A 153 -18.59 20.58 14.08
N LEU A 154 -17.44 20.72 13.40
CA LEU A 154 -17.40 20.68 11.94
C LEU A 154 -17.98 19.37 11.42
N PRO A 155 -18.95 19.39 10.50
CA PRO A 155 -19.49 18.18 9.90
C PRO A 155 -18.34 17.38 9.27
N GLN A 156 -18.24 16.10 9.61
CA GLN A 156 -17.23 15.22 9.04
C GLN A 156 -17.76 14.67 7.72
N ARG A 157 -17.02 14.90 6.62
CA ARG A 157 -17.35 14.31 5.32
C ARG A 157 -17.39 12.77 5.42
N PRO A 158 -18.29 12.10 4.69
CA PRO A 158 -18.35 10.64 4.70
C PRO A 158 -17.02 10.05 4.23
N LYS A 159 -16.60 8.95 4.85
CA LYS A 159 -15.37 8.25 4.47
C LYS A 159 -15.54 7.64 3.07
N ALA A 160 -14.50 7.78 2.25
CA ALA A 160 -14.47 7.22 0.92
C ALA A 160 -14.71 5.69 0.92
N LYS A 161 -15.45 5.20 -0.08
CA LYS A 161 -15.81 3.79 -0.24
C LYS A 161 -14.61 3.03 -0.82
N ARG A 162 -14.36 1.83 -0.31
CA ARG A 162 -13.35 0.92 -0.87
C ARG A 162 -13.96 -0.04 -1.88
N ILE A 163 -13.18 -0.39 -2.89
CA ILE A 163 -13.61 -1.34 -3.92
C ILE A 163 -13.81 -2.74 -3.34
N ARG A 164 -14.79 -3.47 -3.89
CA ARG A 164 -14.96 -4.91 -3.70
C ARG A 164 -14.89 -5.55 -5.08
N PRO A 165 -13.77 -6.17 -5.48
CA PRO A 165 -13.62 -6.76 -6.81
C PRO A 165 -14.78 -7.70 -7.12
N LEU A 166 -15.28 -7.65 -8.36
CA LEU A 166 -16.18 -8.67 -8.88
C LEU A 166 -15.39 -9.94 -9.24
N ARG A 167 -16.07 -10.95 -9.78
CA ARG A 167 -15.46 -12.15 -10.38
C ARG A 167 -16.08 -12.53 -11.73
N VAL A 168 -16.88 -11.65 -12.33
CA VAL A 168 -17.69 -11.98 -13.51
C VAL A 168 -16.79 -12.28 -14.72
N ASN A 169 -15.76 -11.45 -14.94
CA ASN A 169 -14.83 -11.62 -16.05
C ASN A 169 -13.85 -12.77 -15.78
N ILE A 170 -13.40 -12.92 -14.52
CA ILE A 170 -12.54 -14.04 -14.09
C ILE A 170 -13.25 -15.38 -14.34
N ASP A 171 -14.48 -15.52 -13.81
CA ASP A 171 -15.20 -16.79 -13.86
C ASP A 171 -15.65 -17.12 -15.30
N ALA A 172 -15.88 -16.12 -16.16
CA ALA A 172 -16.08 -16.30 -17.60
C ALA A 172 -14.83 -16.86 -18.31
N VAL A 173 -13.63 -16.33 -18.01
CA VAL A 173 -12.37 -16.89 -18.54
C VAL A 173 -12.16 -18.32 -18.05
N LEU A 174 -12.43 -18.60 -16.77
CA LEU A 174 -12.31 -19.96 -16.22
C LEU A 174 -13.33 -20.94 -16.83
N ALA A 175 -14.49 -20.47 -17.30
CA ALA A 175 -15.51 -21.30 -17.94
C ALA A 175 -15.16 -21.71 -19.38
N GLU A 176 -14.40 -20.90 -20.11
CA GLU A 176 -13.94 -21.21 -21.48
C GLU A 176 -12.73 -22.17 -21.50
N LEU A 177 -11.92 -22.18 -20.44
CA LEU A 177 -10.70 -22.98 -20.38
C LEU A 177 -11.00 -24.50 -20.21
N PRO A 178 -10.25 -25.37 -20.91
CA PRO A 178 -10.27 -26.81 -20.65
C PRO A 178 -9.97 -27.11 -19.17
N GLN A 179 -10.58 -28.18 -18.63
CA GLN A 179 -10.52 -28.50 -17.19
C GLN A 179 -9.08 -28.60 -16.65
N ALA A 180 -8.13 -29.11 -17.45
CA ALA A 180 -6.72 -29.19 -17.10
C ALA A 180 -6.01 -27.82 -17.02
N HIS A 181 -6.45 -26.84 -17.81
CA HIS A 181 -5.92 -25.47 -17.77
C HIS A 181 -6.58 -24.63 -16.68
N ARG A 182 -7.82 -24.97 -16.29
CA ARG A 182 -8.58 -24.28 -15.25
C ARG A 182 -7.90 -24.33 -13.87
N THR A 183 -7.38 -25.49 -13.47
CA THR A 183 -6.65 -25.65 -12.20
C THR A 183 -5.35 -24.84 -12.16
N ILE A 184 -4.64 -24.76 -13.30
CA ILE A 184 -3.47 -23.91 -13.48
C ILE A 184 -3.88 -22.44 -13.36
N ALA A 185 -4.93 -22.01 -14.07
CA ALA A 185 -5.45 -20.64 -14.02
C ALA A 185 -5.88 -20.21 -12.61
N GLU A 186 -6.58 -21.07 -11.86
CA GLU A 186 -6.96 -20.82 -10.46
C GLU A 186 -5.72 -20.68 -9.55
N THR A 187 -4.68 -21.47 -9.80
CA THR A 187 -3.39 -21.35 -9.09
C THR A 187 -2.67 -20.04 -9.45
N VAL A 188 -2.71 -19.62 -10.72
CA VAL A 188 -2.19 -18.33 -11.19
C VAL A 188 -2.92 -17.14 -10.55
N LEU A 189 -4.25 -17.21 -10.40
CA LEU A 189 -5.03 -16.15 -9.75
C LEU A 189 -4.67 -16.01 -8.25
N ASN A 190 -4.32 -17.11 -7.58
CA ASN A 190 -4.00 -17.10 -6.16
C ASN A 190 -2.59 -16.54 -5.82
N GLY A 191 -1.62 -16.61 -6.75
CA GLY A 191 -0.26 -16.15 -6.48
C GLY A 191 0.70 -16.05 -7.67
N GLY A 192 0.17 -15.99 -8.89
CA GLY A 192 0.91 -15.91 -10.14
C GLY A 192 1.68 -17.19 -10.50
N VAL A 193 2.54 -17.10 -11.52
CA VAL A 193 3.44 -18.18 -11.93
C VAL A 193 4.32 -18.74 -10.79
N PRO A 194 4.78 -17.95 -9.78
CA PRO A 194 5.48 -18.50 -8.63
C PRO A 194 4.65 -19.49 -7.80
N ALA A 195 3.33 -19.28 -7.66
CA ALA A 195 2.46 -20.23 -6.97
C ALA A 195 2.29 -21.53 -7.76
N VAL A 196 2.21 -21.46 -9.09
CA VAL A 196 2.21 -22.65 -9.97
C VAL A 196 3.52 -23.43 -9.80
N ARG A 197 4.68 -22.75 -9.80
CA ARG A 197 5.98 -23.37 -9.56
C ARG A 197 6.03 -24.11 -8.22
N ALA A 198 5.61 -23.46 -7.13
CA ALA A 198 5.58 -24.06 -5.80
C ALA A 198 4.62 -25.25 -5.70
N ALA A 199 3.45 -25.19 -6.38
CA ALA A 199 2.50 -26.30 -6.44
C ALA A 199 3.08 -27.52 -7.18
N ILE A 200 3.78 -27.30 -8.29
CA ILE A 200 4.45 -28.37 -9.05
C ILE A 200 5.63 -28.96 -8.25
N GLU A 201 6.42 -28.14 -7.56
CA GLU A 201 7.52 -28.60 -6.69
C GLU A 201 7.00 -29.48 -5.55
N GLU A 202 5.88 -29.09 -4.92
CA GLU A 202 5.21 -29.88 -3.89
C GLU A 202 4.64 -31.20 -4.45
N GLN A 203 3.94 -31.15 -5.59
CA GLN A 203 3.42 -32.35 -6.25
C GLN A 203 4.55 -33.31 -6.64
N ASN A 204 5.67 -32.81 -7.15
CA ASN A 204 6.84 -33.62 -7.50
C ASN A 204 7.55 -34.20 -6.27
N ARG A 205 7.55 -33.48 -5.14
CA ARG A 205 8.03 -34.01 -3.86
C ARG A 205 7.17 -35.20 -3.39
N LEU A 206 5.86 -35.10 -3.51
CA LEU A 206 4.92 -36.17 -3.16
C LEU A 206 5.02 -37.36 -4.13
N ALA A 207 5.13 -37.10 -5.44
CA ALA A 207 5.30 -38.14 -6.45
C ALA A 207 6.57 -38.98 -6.20
N VAL A 208 7.72 -38.32 -5.97
CA VAL A 208 8.98 -38.99 -5.64
C VAL A 208 8.88 -39.78 -4.32
N ALA A 209 8.20 -39.23 -3.31
CA ALA A 209 7.96 -39.95 -2.05
C ALA A 209 7.06 -41.18 -2.21
N ALA A 210 6.17 -41.18 -3.21
CA ALA A 210 5.31 -42.31 -3.60
C ALA A 210 5.94 -43.25 -4.64
N GLY A 211 7.22 -43.04 -5.02
CA GLY A 211 7.91 -43.83 -6.04
C GLY A 211 7.41 -43.61 -7.48
N GLN A 212 6.67 -42.53 -7.72
CA GLN A 212 6.16 -42.13 -9.04
C GLN A 212 7.14 -41.20 -9.76
N GLU A 213 7.02 -41.13 -11.09
CA GLU A 213 7.81 -40.20 -11.91
C GLU A 213 7.45 -38.73 -11.63
N LYS A 214 8.40 -37.83 -11.91
CA LYS A 214 8.19 -36.39 -11.76
C LYS A 214 7.37 -35.84 -12.91
N VAL A 215 6.36 -35.03 -12.58
CA VAL A 215 5.61 -34.24 -13.54
C VAL A 215 6.55 -33.20 -14.19
N PRO A 216 6.61 -33.11 -15.53
CA PRO A 216 7.42 -32.11 -16.22
C PRO A 216 6.88 -30.70 -15.93
N SER A 217 7.71 -29.87 -15.29
CA SER A 217 7.30 -28.53 -14.82
C SER A 217 7.24 -27.49 -15.93
N GLU A 218 8.06 -27.61 -16.97
CA GLU A 218 8.27 -26.59 -17.99
C GLU A 218 7.01 -26.29 -18.80
N GLY A 219 6.32 -27.31 -19.32
CA GLY A 219 5.08 -27.14 -20.08
C GLY A 219 3.93 -26.53 -19.24
N LEU A 220 3.82 -26.90 -17.96
CA LEU A 220 2.81 -26.33 -17.06
C LEU A 220 3.10 -24.86 -16.74
N LEU A 221 4.38 -24.49 -16.58
CA LEU A 221 4.80 -23.10 -16.41
C LEU A 221 4.56 -22.28 -17.68
N GLN A 222 4.83 -22.84 -18.86
CA GLN A 222 4.57 -22.19 -20.14
C GLN A 222 3.07 -21.90 -20.35
N ILE A 223 2.18 -22.85 -20.01
CA ILE A 223 0.73 -22.64 -20.01
C ILE A 223 0.34 -21.52 -19.01
N ALA A 224 0.91 -21.53 -17.80
CA ALA A 224 0.65 -20.49 -16.81
C ALA A 224 1.08 -19.08 -17.29
N GLU A 225 2.22 -18.98 -17.97
CA GLU A 225 2.73 -17.74 -18.56
C GLU A 225 1.87 -17.25 -19.74
N GLN A 226 1.36 -18.16 -20.58
CA GLN A 226 0.43 -17.84 -21.68
C GLN A 226 -0.94 -17.36 -21.17
N LEU A 227 -1.45 -17.94 -20.08
CA LEU A 227 -2.75 -17.57 -19.49
C LEU A 227 -2.70 -16.26 -18.68
N LEU A 228 -1.53 -15.91 -18.12
CA LEU A 228 -1.37 -14.79 -17.20
C LEU A 228 -1.87 -13.43 -17.75
N PRO A 229 -1.56 -13.00 -19.00
CA PRO A 229 -2.02 -11.72 -19.52
C PRO A 229 -3.55 -11.64 -19.57
N ARG A 230 -4.20 -12.70 -20.08
CA ARG A 230 -5.67 -12.81 -20.20
C ARG A 230 -6.34 -12.77 -18.83
N LEU A 231 -5.79 -13.51 -17.84
CA LEU A 231 -6.29 -13.48 -16.47
C LEU A 231 -6.12 -12.10 -15.81
N ARG A 232 -4.98 -11.42 -16.00
CA ARG A 232 -4.76 -10.07 -15.47
C ARG A 232 -5.73 -9.03 -16.04
N VAL A 233 -6.07 -9.11 -17.32
CA VAL A 233 -7.09 -8.23 -17.94
C VAL A 233 -8.47 -8.52 -17.33
N ALA A 234 -8.86 -9.78 -17.15
CA ALA A 234 -10.13 -10.15 -16.53
C ALA A 234 -10.24 -9.67 -15.07
N GLU A 235 -9.21 -9.91 -14.24
CA GLU A 235 -9.16 -9.37 -12.88
C GLU A 235 -9.26 -7.85 -12.83
N TRP A 236 -8.60 -7.17 -13.78
CA TRP A 236 -8.62 -5.73 -13.85
C TRP A 236 -10.00 -5.20 -14.25
N ARG A 237 -10.68 -5.81 -15.24
CA ARG A 237 -12.07 -5.46 -15.61
C ARG A 237 -13.01 -5.62 -14.42
N ASP A 238 -12.91 -6.73 -13.67
CA ASP A 238 -13.72 -6.95 -12.47
C ASP A 238 -13.48 -5.92 -11.35
N LYS A 239 -12.26 -5.40 -11.22
CA LYS A 239 -11.91 -4.29 -10.30
C LYS A 239 -12.44 -2.95 -10.81
N ALA A 240 -12.27 -2.66 -12.11
CA ALA A 240 -12.68 -1.42 -12.74
C ALA A 240 -14.21 -1.25 -12.84
N LEU A 241 -14.95 -2.30 -13.19
CA LEU A 241 -16.43 -2.32 -13.20
C LEU A 241 -17.03 -2.19 -11.79
N SER A 242 -16.31 -2.64 -10.75
CA SER A 242 -16.69 -2.37 -9.36
C SER A 242 -16.47 -0.92 -8.98
N ALA A 243 -15.32 -0.36 -9.36
CA ALA A 243 -14.97 1.04 -9.12
C ALA A 243 -15.90 2.03 -9.85
N GLU A 244 -16.30 1.70 -11.09
CA GLU A 244 -17.22 2.51 -11.90
C GLU A 244 -18.54 2.80 -11.19
N LYS A 245 -19.12 1.80 -10.52
CA LYS A 245 -20.38 1.91 -9.76
C LYS A 245 -20.30 2.87 -8.56
N ILE A 246 -19.09 3.21 -8.11
CA ILE A 246 -18.84 4.09 -6.95
C ILE A 246 -17.83 5.20 -7.28
N ILE A 247 -17.65 5.56 -8.56
CA ILE A 247 -16.52 6.37 -9.04
C ILE A 247 -16.40 7.76 -8.40
N HIS A 248 -17.51 8.32 -7.92
CA HIS A 248 -17.54 9.62 -7.23
C HIS A 248 -17.21 9.54 -5.73
N ASP A 249 -17.39 8.37 -5.10
CA ASP A 249 -17.21 8.12 -3.66
C ASP A 249 -15.95 7.29 -3.34
N ILE A 250 -15.31 6.72 -4.36
CA ILE A 250 -14.17 5.81 -4.22
C ILE A 250 -12.96 6.45 -3.51
N ASP A 251 -12.22 5.63 -2.77
CA ASP A 251 -10.92 6.00 -2.20
C ASP A 251 -9.88 6.26 -3.31
N LEU A 252 -9.20 7.41 -3.23
CA LEU A 252 -8.18 7.82 -4.20
C LEU A 252 -7.04 6.80 -4.34
N ARG A 253 -6.73 6.02 -3.29
CA ARG A 253 -5.71 4.97 -3.35
C ARG A 253 -6.14 3.81 -4.24
N ASP A 254 -7.39 3.36 -4.09
CA ASP A 254 -7.95 2.26 -4.88
C ASP A 254 -8.02 2.66 -6.36
N LEU A 255 -8.53 3.87 -6.65
CA LEU A 255 -8.61 4.41 -8.02
C LEU A 255 -7.24 4.61 -8.67
N ARG A 256 -6.24 5.13 -7.94
CA ARG A 256 -4.84 5.19 -8.40
C ARG A 256 -4.28 3.79 -8.69
N SER A 257 -4.58 2.80 -7.85
CA SER A 257 -4.13 1.43 -8.03
C SER A 257 -4.69 0.80 -9.32
N ILE A 258 -5.97 1.06 -9.62
CA ILE A 258 -6.63 0.61 -10.87
C ILE A 258 -5.99 1.27 -12.09
N VAL A 259 -5.72 2.57 -12.06
CA VAL A 259 -5.06 3.27 -13.17
C VAL A 259 -3.62 2.81 -13.38
N VAL A 260 -2.82 2.65 -12.31
CA VAL A 260 -1.43 2.18 -12.42
C VAL A 260 -1.35 0.71 -12.89
N THR A 261 -2.32 -0.12 -12.52
CA THR A 261 -2.37 -1.51 -13.02
C THR A 261 -2.88 -1.61 -14.46
N ALA A 262 -3.72 -0.66 -14.91
CA ALA A 262 -4.14 -0.56 -16.32
C ALA A 262 -2.96 -0.35 -17.26
N ASP A 263 -2.03 0.54 -16.90
CA ASP A 263 -0.83 0.85 -17.70
C ASP A 263 0.17 -0.33 -17.80
N GLN A 264 -0.07 -1.43 -17.06
CA GLN A 264 0.71 -2.68 -17.13
C GLN A 264 0.00 -3.81 -17.89
N LEU A 265 -1.21 -3.58 -18.41
CA LEU A 265 -1.94 -4.58 -19.18
C LEU A 265 -1.37 -4.69 -20.60
N VAL A 266 -1.41 -5.90 -21.15
CA VAL A 266 -0.96 -6.24 -22.50
C VAL A 266 -2.18 -6.75 -23.28
N ALA A 267 -2.24 -6.45 -24.58
CA ALA A 267 -3.29 -6.91 -25.50
C ALA A 267 -4.73 -6.61 -25.03
N ILE A 268 -4.99 -5.36 -24.63
CA ILE A 268 -6.32 -4.90 -24.24
C ILE A 268 -7.24 -4.67 -25.45
N ASP A 269 -8.46 -5.18 -25.36
CA ASP A 269 -9.58 -4.93 -26.28
C ASP A 269 -10.10 -3.47 -26.18
N GLU A 270 -10.94 -3.07 -27.14
CA GLU A 270 -11.45 -1.69 -27.20
C GLU A 270 -12.33 -1.32 -26.00
N ASP A 271 -13.18 -2.23 -25.51
CA ASP A 271 -14.00 -1.97 -24.31
C ASP A 271 -13.12 -1.79 -23.07
N THR A 272 -12.03 -2.57 -22.95
CA THR A 272 -11.03 -2.35 -21.89
C THR A 272 -10.39 -0.97 -22.05
N ARG A 273 -10.00 -0.53 -23.25
CA ARG A 273 -9.42 0.81 -23.48
C ARG A 273 -10.38 1.92 -23.07
N ALA A 274 -11.65 1.81 -23.47
CA ALA A 274 -12.69 2.75 -23.08
C ALA A 274 -12.86 2.81 -21.55
N LEU A 275 -12.86 1.65 -20.87
CA LEU A 275 -12.92 1.59 -19.41
C LEU A 275 -11.65 2.16 -18.74
N VAL A 276 -10.45 1.94 -19.31
CA VAL A 276 -9.20 2.56 -18.84
C VAL A 276 -9.27 4.09 -18.95
N ALA A 277 -9.75 4.61 -20.09
CA ALA A 277 -9.94 6.04 -20.30
C ALA A 277 -10.92 6.63 -19.27
N LYS A 278 -12.05 5.96 -19.02
CA LYS A 278 -13.04 6.34 -18.00
C LYS A 278 -12.45 6.35 -16.58
N MET A 279 -11.64 5.35 -16.22
CA MET A 279 -10.93 5.32 -14.93
C MET A 279 -9.89 6.44 -14.80
N LYS A 280 -9.16 6.77 -15.88
CA LYS A 280 -8.21 7.89 -15.91
C LYS A 280 -8.91 9.25 -15.76
N GLN A 281 -10.01 9.48 -16.47
CA GLN A 281 -10.84 10.68 -16.34
C GLN A 281 -11.44 10.79 -14.93
N GLY A 282 -12.00 9.70 -14.41
CA GLY A 282 -12.54 9.64 -13.04
C GLY A 282 -11.49 9.95 -11.98
N LEU A 283 -10.23 9.52 -12.17
CA LEU A 283 -9.13 9.85 -11.26
C LEU A 283 -8.84 11.35 -11.21
N VAL A 284 -8.90 12.06 -12.34
CA VAL A 284 -8.72 13.52 -12.39
C VAL A 284 -9.85 14.22 -11.63
N ILE A 285 -11.11 13.93 -12.00
CA ILE A 285 -12.30 14.55 -11.39
C ILE A 285 -12.35 14.29 -9.87
N ARG A 286 -12.10 13.04 -9.44
CA ARG A 286 -12.07 12.67 -8.01
C ARG A 286 -10.91 13.36 -7.28
N GLN A 287 -9.75 13.53 -7.93
CA GLN A 287 -8.61 14.24 -7.36
C GLN A 287 -8.86 15.73 -7.17
N GLU A 288 -9.49 16.39 -8.13
CA GLU A 288 -9.90 17.80 -8.05
C GLU A 288 -10.96 17.99 -6.96
N THR A 289 -11.98 17.12 -6.94
CA THR A 289 -13.04 17.11 -5.93
C THR A 289 -12.47 16.96 -4.52
N GLU A 290 -11.59 15.99 -4.29
CA GLU A 290 -10.95 15.81 -2.98
C GLU A 290 -9.98 16.94 -2.62
N THR A 291 -9.35 17.59 -3.61
CA THR A 291 -8.52 18.77 -3.37
C THR A 291 -9.37 19.96 -2.92
N LYS A 292 -10.51 20.19 -3.58
CA LYS A 292 -11.50 21.20 -3.16
C LYS A 292 -12.03 20.89 -1.75
N ASN A 293 -12.49 19.65 -1.52
CA ASN A 293 -13.00 19.19 -0.23
C ASN A 293 -11.99 19.42 0.91
N TRP A 294 -10.71 19.15 0.65
CA TRP A 294 -9.62 19.38 1.60
C TRP A 294 -9.40 20.87 1.91
N LEU A 295 -9.41 21.74 0.90
CA LEU A 295 -9.29 23.19 1.09
C LEU A 295 -10.49 23.78 1.84
N ASP A 296 -11.70 23.37 1.49
CA ASP A 296 -12.94 23.73 2.19
C ASP A 296 -12.89 23.30 3.67
N ASP A 297 -12.40 22.10 3.97
CA ASP A 297 -12.28 21.58 5.35
C ASP A 297 -11.24 22.34 6.18
N VAL A 298 -10.14 22.79 5.55
CA VAL A 298 -9.15 23.68 6.18
C VAL A 298 -9.73 25.08 6.42
N ALA A 299 -10.45 25.63 5.44
CA ALA A 299 -11.12 26.93 5.57
C ALA A 299 -12.17 26.90 6.69
N ALA A 300 -13.08 25.93 6.67
CA ALA A 300 -14.09 25.75 7.72
C ALA A 300 -13.46 25.55 9.11
N ALA A 301 -12.38 24.77 9.22
CA ALA A 301 -11.65 24.61 10.47
C ALA A 301 -10.98 25.90 10.97
N THR A 302 -10.58 26.78 10.05
CA THR A 302 -10.04 28.11 10.39
C THR A 302 -11.14 29.04 10.86
N THR A 303 -12.26 29.14 10.13
CA THR A 303 -13.44 29.97 10.47
C THR A 303 -14.06 29.59 11.82
N VAL A 304 -14.13 28.29 12.14
CA VAL A 304 -14.66 27.79 13.42
C VAL A 304 -13.63 27.90 14.57
N GLY A 305 -12.44 28.46 14.33
CA GLY A 305 -11.41 28.62 15.37
C GLY A 305 -10.73 27.31 15.80
N ARG A 306 -10.94 26.21 15.08
CA ARG A 306 -10.26 24.91 15.31
C ARG A 306 -8.86 24.91 14.68
N VAL A 307 -8.04 25.90 15.02
CA VAL A 307 -6.74 26.21 14.40
C VAL A 307 -5.78 25.02 14.36
N VAL A 308 -5.65 24.25 15.46
CA VAL A 308 -4.81 23.04 15.50
C VAL A 308 -5.27 21.98 14.47
N ARG A 309 -6.59 21.87 14.21
CA ARG A 309 -7.13 20.98 13.17
C ARG A 309 -6.84 21.53 11.77
N ALA A 310 -7.01 22.84 11.55
CA ALA A 310 -6.69 23.49 10.27
C ALA A 310 -5.22 23.30 9.90
N LEU A 311 -4.29 23.56 10.83
CA LEU A 311 -2.85 23.34 10.66
C LEU A 311 -2.54 21.88 10.33
N ARG A 312 -3.09 20.91 11.08
CA ARG A 312 -2.90 19.48 10.81
C ARG A 312 -3.44 19.05 9.45
N LEU A 313 -4.60 19.57 9.03
CA LEU A 313 -5.19 19.29 7.72
C LEU A 313 -4.35 19.90 6.59
N SER A 314 -3.86 21.13 6.73
CA SER A 314 -2.99 21.79 5.73
C SER A 314 -1.69 21.01 5.43
N SER A 315 -1.22 20.18 6.38
CA SER A 315 -0.04 19.31 6.21
C SER A 315 -0.32 17.98 5.46
N GLN A 316 -1.58 17.71 5.11
CA GLN A 316 -2.04 16.43 4.56
C GLN A 316 -2.84 16.62 3.24
N PRO A 317 -2.21 17.12 2.15
CA PRO A 317 -2.89 17.25 0.87
C PRO A 317 -3.20 15.87 0.26
N PRO A 318 -4.33 15.70 -0.46
CA PRO A 318 -4.72 14.42 -1.06
C PRO A 318 -3.76 13.93 -2.16
N LYS A 319 -2.98 14.84 -2.75
CA LYS A 319 -1.85 14.57 -3.65
C LYS A 319 -0.64 15.35 -3.15
N ALA A 320 0.52 14.69 -3.06
CA ALA A 320 1.76 15.35 -2.63
C ALA A 320 2.09 16.55 -3.55
N GLY A 321 2.47 17.68 -2.97
CA GLY A 321 2.88 18.90 -3.66
C GLY A 321 1.79 19.56 -4.52
N VAL A 322 0.52 19.40 -4.14
CA VAL A 322 -0.48 20.42 -4.45
C VAL A 322 -0.09 21.69 -3.69
N PRO A 323 0.00 22.87 -4.33
CA PRO A 323 0.34 24.11 -3.65
C PRO A 323 -0.76 24.50 -2.66
N PHE A 324 -0.39 25.03 -1.50
CA PHE A 324 -1.33 25.54 -0.53
C PHE A 324 -1.70 26.99 -0.88
N PRO A 325 -2.99 27.36 -1.02
CA PRO A 325 -3.37 28.70 -1.48
C PRO A 325 -2.91 29.82 -0.53
N ALA A 326 -2.21 30.81 -1.08
CA ALA A 326 -1.74 31.99 -0.34
C ALA A 326 -2.81 32.72 0.51
N PRO A 327 -4.06 32.97 0.04
CA PRO A 327 -5.07 33.63 0.89
C PRO A 327 -5.49 32.77 2.10
N LEU A 328 -5.61 31.46 1.91
CA LEU A 328 -5.93 30.53 3.00
C LEU A 328 -4.74 30.38 3.97
N ALA A 329 -3.50 30.43 3.45
CA ALA A 329 -2.30 30.49 4.27
C ALA A 329 -2.29 31.73 5.17
N ALA A 330 -2.59 32.91 4.64
CA ALA A 330 -2.69 34.13 5.43
C ALA A 330 -3.75 34.01 6.54
N GLN A 331 -4.94 33.49 6.23
CA GLN A 331 -6.00 33.25 7.22
C GLN A 331 -5.55 32.30 8.35
N VAL A 332 -4.89 31.19 8.00
CA VAL A 332 -4.38 30.20 8.97
C VAL A 332 -3.25 30.79 9.82
N VAL A 333 -2.36 31.60 9.25
CA VAL A 333 -1.32 32.33 10.00
C VAL A 333 -1.94 33.31 10.99
N THR A 334 -2.86 34.17 10.54
CA THR A 334 -3.56 35.14 11.39
C THR A 334 -4.30 34.45 12.54
N ALA A 335 -5.01 33.35 12.27
CA ALA A 335 -5.69 32.56 13.29
C ALA A 335 -4.71 31.87 14.26
N THR A 336 -3.51 31.48 13.79
CA THR A 336 -2.46 30.90 14.63
C THR A 336 -1.82 31.95 15.54
N VAL A 337 -1.47 33.12 15.01
CA VAL A 337 -0.90 34.24 15.78
C VAL A 337 -1.91 34.76 16.81
N ALA A 338 -3.18 34.93 16.44
CA ALA A 338 -4.25 35.27 17.38
C ALA A 338 -4.50 34.17 18.45
N GLY A 339 -4.06 32.94 18.20
CA GLY A 339 -4.11 31.84 19.14
C GLY A 339 -2.92 31.75 20.12
N LEU A 340 -1.85 32.49 19.85
CA LEU A 340 -0.59 32.56 20.61
C LEU A 340 -0.53 33.88 21.40
N THR A 341 -1.46 34.05 22.35
CA THR A 341 -1.52 35.24 23.21
C THR A 341 -0.59 35.13 24.43
N ILE A 342 -0.27 36.29 25.02
CA ILE A 342 0.61 36.41 26.19
C ILE A 342 0.07 35.60 27.39
N ASP A 343 -1.23 35.64 27.62
CA ASP A 343 -1.92 34.96 28.73
C ASP A 343 -2.35 33.52 28.41
N ALA A 344 -2.05 33.01 27.21
CA ALA A 344 -2.42 31.64 26.85
C ALA A 344 -1.55 30.62 27.64
N PRO A 345 -2.16 29.55 28.18
CA PRO A 345 -1.42 28.55 28.94
C PRO A 345 -0.40 27.83 28.06
N SER A 346 0.72 27.40 28.66
CA SER A 346 1.82 26.77 27.92
C SER A 346 1.40 25.49 27.19
N GLU A 347 0.40 24.74 27.69
CA GLU A 347 -0.25 23.61 26.98
C GLU A 347 -0.79 24.00 25.59
N ARG A 348 -1.42 25.18 25.48
CA ARG A 348 -1.99 25.71 24.23
C ARG A 348 -0.88 26.15 23.27
N TRP A 349 0.15 26.83 23.79
CA TRP A 349 1.35 27.18 23.02
C TRP A 349 2.02 25.94 22.43
N ILE A 350 2.29 24.90 23.23
CA ILE A 350 2.85 23.63 22.76
C ILE A 350 1.97 23.03 21.65
N ALA A 351 0.65 22.89 21.88
CA ALA A 351 -0.26 22.28 20.91
C ALA A 351 -0.36 23.04 19.57
N LEU A 352 -0.27 24.37 19.58
CA LEU A 352 -0.24 25.20 18.37
C LEU A 352 1.11 25.10 17.66
N LEU A 353 2.24 25.24 18.37
CA LEU A 353 3.58 25.17 17.78
C LEU A 353 3.87 23.79 17.17
N GLU A 354 3.47 22.70 17.83
CA GLU A 354 3.54 21.33 17.30
C GLU A 354 2.74 21.16 15.99
N ALA A 355 1.60 21.82 15.86
CA ALA A 355 0.79 21.76 14.63
C ALA A 355 1.33 22.70 13.55
N ALA A 356 1.82 23.88 13.95
CA ALA A 356 2.38 24.89 13.07
C ALA A 356 3.67 24.41 12.39
N ALA A 357 4.61 23.84 13.14
CA ALA A 357 5.93 23.43 12.63
C ALA A 357 5.89 22.38 11.51
N PHE A 358 4.78 21.65 11.34
CA PHE A 358 4.61 20.68 10.25
C PHE A 358 3.60 21.10 9.19
N SER A 359 3.09 22.34 9.27
CA SER A 359 2.21 22.97 8.28
C SER A 359 3.02 23.75 7.23
N PRO A 360 2.52 23.92 5.98
CA PRO A 360 3.16 24.77 4.97
C PRO A 360 3.30 26.25 5.35
N VAL A 361 2.72 26.70 6.46
CA VAL A 361 2.78 28.10 6.93
C VAL A 361 3.80 28.34 8.06
N HIS A 362 4.54 27.31 8.48
CA HIS A 362 5.41 27.34 9.67
C HIS A 362 6.38 28.54 9.72
N ALA A 363 7.00 28.90 8.59
CA ALA A 363 7.94 30.01 8.49
C ALA A 363 7.30 31.40 8.70
N LYS A 364 5.97 31.51 8.51
CA LYS A 364 5.22 32.79 8.56
C LYS A 364 4.51 33.03 9.90
N VAL A 365 4.55 32.05 10.81
CA VAL A 365 4.04 32.22 12.18
C VAL A 365 5.06 33.00 13.00
N LEU A 366 4.69 34.22 13.40
CA LEU A 366 5.46 35.07 14.30
C LEU A 366 4.49 35.74 15.30
N PRO A 367 4.44 35.30 16.57
CA PRO A 367 3.66 35.95 17.60
C PRO A 367 4.33 37.26 18.04
N ALA A 368 3.52 38.25 18.43
CA ALA A 368 4.03 39.58 18.82
C ALA A 368 4.83 39.58 20.13
N ALA A 369 4.60 38.59 21.00
CA ALA A 369 5.27 38.47 22.30
C ALA A 369 5.33 37.01 22.76
N VAL A 370 6.27 36.73 23.67
CA VAL A 370 6.43 35.46 24.41
C VAL A 370 5.36 35.39 25.53
N PRO A 371 4.83 34.21 25.92
CA PRO A 371 3.87 34.12 27.01
C PRO A 371 4.49 34.51 28.35
N THR A 372 3.69 35.07 29.25
CA THR A 372 4.12 35.43 30.63
C THR A 372 4.56 34.21 31.43
N VAL A 373 3.93 33.05 31.19
CA VAL A 373 4.23 31.77 31.86
C VAL A 373 4.93 30.82 30.89
N VAL A 374 6.26 30.83 30.94
CA VAL A 374 7.12 29.91 30.20
C VAL A 374 7.40 28.66 31.06
N SER A 375 6.82 27.53 30.69
CA SER A 375 7.14 26.23 31.32
C SER A 375 8.36 25.58 30.68
N GLU A 376 9.05 24.71 31.43
CA GLU A 376 10.18 23.94 30.87
C GLU A 376 9.78 23.12 29.63
N ASP A 377 8.56 22.58 29.61
CA ASP A 377 8.08 21.74 28.51
C ASP A 377 7.77 22.56 27.25
N LEU A 378 7.42 23.85 27.41
CA LEU A 378 7.36 24.80 26.31
C LEU A 378 8.76 25.07 25.76
N VAL A 379 9.76 25.32 26.62
CA VAL A 379 11.17 25.50 26.19
C VAL A 379 11.69 24.26 25.47
N LYS A 380 11.50 23.05 26.04
CA LYS A 380 11.86 21.76 25.39
C LYS A 380 11.20 21.62 24.02
N THR A 381 9.94 22.04 23.89
CA THR A 381 9.21 22.02 22.61
C THR A 381 9.80 23.01 21.61
N VAL A 382 10.05 24.26 22.01
CA VAL A 382 10.64 25.29 21.12
C VAL A 382 12.05 24.89 20.70
N THR A 383 12.92 24.42 21.60
CA THR A 383 14.26 23.93 21.25
C THR A 383 14.20 22.78 20.26
N ARG A 384 13.29 21.82 20.44
CA ARG A 384 13.10 20.69 19.52
C ARG A 384 12.59 21.14 18.15
N LEU A 385 11.69 22.13 18.11
CA LEU A 385 11.10 22.66 16.87
C LEU A 385 11.95 23.76 16.20
N GLY A 386 12.98 24.27 16.86
CA GLY A 386 13.86 25.34 16.38
C GLY A 386 14.40 25.15 14.95
N PRO A 387 14.81 23.94 14.52
CA PRO A 387 15.25 23.71 13.13
C PRO A 387 14.17 23.92 12.07
N LEU A 388 12.89 23.85 12.45
CA LEU A 388 11.73 24.10 11.58
C LEU A 388 11.18 25.53 11.77
N MET A 389 11.26 26.11 12.97
CA MET A 389 10.75 27.45 13.26
C MET A 389 11.82 28.31 13.97
N PRO A 390 12.91 28.67 13.28
CA PRO A 390 14.02 29.43 13.88
C PRO A 390 13.60 30.82 14.37
N GLN A 391 12.58 31.43 13.73
CA GLN A 391 12.04 32.71 14.16
C GLN A 391 11.32 32.63 15.52
N ILE A 392 10.71 31.48 15.84
CA ILE A 392 10.13 31.24 17.18
C ILE A 392 11.25 30.99 18.19
N ALA A 393 12.26 30.18 17.85
CA ALA A 393 13.39 29.94 18.74
C ALA A 393 14.13 31.24 19.11
N ALA A 394 14.31 32.16 18.14
CA ALA A 394 14.88 33.48 18.37
C ALA A 394 14.07 34.32 19.38
N LEU A 395 12.73 34.31 19.32
CA LEU A 395 11.88 35.02 20.29
C LEU A 395 12.05 34.48 21.73
N PHE A 396 12.35 33.19 21.88
CA PHE A 396 12.65 32.56 23.18
C PHE A 396 14.15 32.64 23.56
N GLY A 397 14.98 33.34 22.78
CA GLY A 397 16.43 33.46 23.03
C GLY A 397 17.22 32.16 22.79
N ILE A 398 16.63 31.18 22.10
CA ILE A 398 17.24 29.86 21.85
C ILE A 398 18.02 29.89 20.53
N ALA A 399 19.34 29.73 20.61
CA ALA A 399 20.18 29.58 19.43
C ALA A 399 19.91 28.24 18.73
N VAL A 400 19.60 28.28 17.43
CA VAL A 400 19.40 27.10 16.59
C VAL A 400 20.65 26.83 15.78
N ASP A 401 21.19 25.60 15.88
CA ASP A 401 22.26 25.15 14.97
C ASP A 401 21.70 25.02 13.54
N PRO A 402 22.24 25.74 12.54
CA PRO A 402 21.77 25.65 11.15
C PRO A 402 21.99 24.28 10.50
N LYS A 403 22.75 23.36 11.13
CA LYS A 403 22.93 21.96 10.69
C LYS A 403 22.03 20.97 11.45
N ALA A 404 21.24 21.42 12.42
CA ALA A 404 20.33 20.56 13.16
C ALA A 404 19.27 19.94 12.24
N ARG A 405 19.00 18.64 12.41
CA ARG A 405 18.01 17.93 11.60
C ARG A 405 16.59 18.25 12.09
N PRO A 406 15.61 18.45 11.19
CA PRO A 406 14.23 18.71 11.59
C PRO A 406 13.67 17.50 12.37
N PRO A 407 12.95 17.73 13.49
CA PRO A 407 12.37 16.67 14.28
C PRO A 407 11.25 15.95 13.51
N ARG A 408 10.95 14.71 13.91
CA ARG A 408 9.72 14.05 13.45
C ARG A 408 8.50 14.58 14.21
N PRO A 409 7.30 14.59 13.59
CA PRO A 409 6.06 14.86 14.31
C PRO A 409 5.88 13.87 15.46
N LEU A 410 5.50 14.36 16.64
CA LEU A 410 5.11 13.50 17.74
C LEU A 410 3.85 12.73 17.33
N GLN A 411 3.94 11.40 17.24
CA GLN A 411 2.75 10.59 17.05
C GLN A 411 1.98 10.59 18.36
N MET A 412 0.73 11.05 18.32
CA MET A 412 -0.21 10.82 19.42
C MET A 412 -0.24 9.31 19.68
N PRO A 413 -0.07 8.85 20.94
CA PRO A 413 -0.08 7.43 21.25
C PRO A 413 -1.42 6.87 20.81
N ARG A 414 -1.37 6.04 19.77
CA ARG A 414 -2.53 5.36 19.22
C ARG A 414 -3.07 4.49 20.35
N ASN A 415 -4.34 4.66 20.70
CA ASN A 415 -4.94 3.99 21.86
C ASN A 415 -5.28 2.51 21.53
N ASP A 416 -4.39 1.85 20.80
CA ASP A 416 -4.46 0.49 20.29
C ASP A 416 -4.08 -0.49 21.42
N LYS A 417 -4.82 -0.44 22.54
CA LYS A 417 -4.85 -1.54 23.53
C LYS A 417 -5.70 -2.70 23.02
N ALA A 418 -5.34 -3.20 21.84
CA ALA A 418 -5.68 -4.53 21.36
C ALA A 418 -4.35 -5.18 20.95
N PRO A 419 -3.86 -6.21 21.66
CA PRO A 419 -2.59 -6.83 21.31
C PRO A 419 -2.72 -7.44 19.91
N HIS A 420 -1.95 -6.91 18.96
CA HIS A 420 -1.84 -7.51 17.63
C HIS A 420 -1.32 -8.95 17.78
N LYS A 421 -2.23 -9.93 17.67
CA LYS A 421 -1.82 -11.30 17.34
C LYS A 421 -1.02 -11.22 16.05
N ARG A 422 0.22 -11.70 16.08
CA ARG A 422 1.08 -11.73 14.91
C ARG A 422 0.40 -12.61 13.85
N ALA A 423 0.51 -12.25 12.58
CA ALA A 423 -0.18 -12.92 11.49
C ALA A 423 0.30 -14.37 11.19
N GLY A 424 1.08 -14.98 12.09
CA GLY A 424 1.53 -16.38 11.98
C GLY A 424 0.55 -17.41 12.57
N ASP A 425 -0.35 -17.01 13.48
CA ASP A 425 -1.19 -17.95 14.24
C ASP A 425 -2.57 -18.26 13.60
N LEU A 426 -2.91 -17.64 12.46
CA LEU A 426 -4.22 -17.85 11.80
C LEU A 426 -4.29 -19.12 10.94
N ASN A 427 -3.16 -19.71 10.56
CA ASN A 427 -3.11 -20.88 9.66
C ASN A 427 -3.03 -22.23 10.41
N LYS A 428 -3.40 -22.31 11.70
CA LYS A 428 -3.37 -23.55 12.48
C LYS A 428 -4.65 -23.84 13.28
N SER A 429 -5.81 -23.40 12.77
CA SER A 429 -7.12 -23.70 13.39
C SER A 429 -8.24 -23.99 12.38
N ALA A 430 -7.90 -24.23 11.11
CA ALA A 430 -8.85 -24.63 10.06
C ALA A 430 -9.09 -26.14 9.97
N ASP A 431 -8.36 -26.94 10.76
CA ASP A 431 -8.27 -28.40 10.58
C ASP A 431 -8.66 -29.18 11.86
N ASN A 432 -9.84 -28.86 12.41
CA ASN A 432 -10.61 -29.78 13.25
C ASN A 432 -12.08 -29.35 13.40
N LYS A 433 -12.94 -29.63 12.41
CA LYS A 433 -14.39 -29.73 12.63
C LYS A 433 -15.11 -30.60 11.59
N GLN A 434 -15.04 -31.92 11.76
CA GLN A 434 -15.87 -32.85 11.00
C GLN A 434 -17.35 -32.73 11.39
N THR A 435 -18.15 -32.31 10.43
CA THR A 435 -19.49 -32.81 10.07
C THR A 435 -20.39 -33.39 11.18
N SER A 436 -21.50 -32.69 11.46
CA SER A 436 -22.69 -33.33 12.04
C SER A 436 -23.97 -32.62 11.61
N ASP A 437 -24.53 -33.00 10.45
CA ASP A 437 -25.98 -33.10 10.33
C ASP A 437 -26.39 -34.04 9.18
N LYS A 438 -27.50 -34.77 9.37
CA LYS A 438 -27.99 -35.81 8.43
C LYS A 438 -29.52 -35.86 8.49
N PRO A 439 -30.25 -35.63 7.38
CA PRO A 439 -31.71 -35.63 7.40
C PRO A 439 -32.32 -37.04 7.52
N ARG A 440 -33.61 -37.09 7.89
CA ARG A 440 -34.31 -38.27 8.41
C ARG A 440 -34.88 -39.22 7.34
N ARG A 441 -34.57 -40.51 7.52
CA ARG A 441 -35.48 -41.69 7.54
C ARG A 441 -36.65 -41.79 6.53
N GLY A 442 -36.52 -42.72 5.58
CA GLY A 442 -37.62 -43.57 5.07
C GLY A 442 -37.52 -45.01 5.64
N PRO A 443 -38.59 -45.84 5.59
CA PRO A 443 -38.62 -47.15 6.26
C PRO A 443 -38.04 -48.33 5.45
N LYS A 444 -37.59 -49.37 6.17
CA LYS A 444 -37.13 -50.69 5.66
C LYS A 444 -38.30 -51.56 5.18
N PRO A 445 -38.02 -52.55 4.29
CA PRO A 445 -38.02 -53.96 4.71
C PRO A 445 -36.65 -54.63 4.45
N VAL A 446 -36.06 -55.38 5.38
CA VAL A 446 -36.16 -56.86 5.64
C VAL A 446 -35.30 -57.69 4.68
N ASP A 447 -34.41 -58.49 5.27
CA ASP A 447 -33.38 -59.30 4.61
C ASP A 447 -33.92 -60.55 3.91
N SER A 448 -33.20 -61.07 2.91
CA SER A 448 -32.91 -62.51 2.72
C SER A 448 -31.87 -62.76 1.60
N GLN A 449 -30.86 -63.59 1.92
CA GLN A 449 -30.23 -64.65 1.10
C GLN A 449 -29.93 -64.35 -0.39
N SER A 450 -28.68 -64.17 -0.80
CA SER A 450 -27.62 -65.19 -1.03
C SER A 450 -27.86 -66.09 -2.26
N ASP A 451 -27.15 -65.80 -3.36
CA ASP A 451 -26.32 -66.81 -4.04
C ASP A 451 -25.32 -66.19 -5.06
N ALA A 452 -24.19 -66.90 -5.23
CA ALA A 452 -23.21 -66.85 -6.32
C ALA A 452 -23.05 -68.31 -6.82
N PRO A 453 -22.37 -68.70 -7.94
CA PRO A 453 -21.37 -68.02 -8.79
C PRO A 453 -21.94 -67.80 -10.23
N ALA A 454 -21.26 -67.76 -11.39
CA ALA A 454 -19.87 -67.97 -11.85
C ALA A 454 -19.56 -66.94 -12.98
N VAL A 455 -18.33 -66.58 -13.38
CA VAL A 455 -17.17 -67.31 -13.93
C VAL A 455 -17.48 -68.20 -15.15
N GLU A 456 -17.23 -67.70 -16.36
CA GLU A 456 -16.19 -68.23 -17.28
C GLU A 456 -16.03 -67.33 -18.52
N ALA A 457 -14.78 -67.22 -19.01
CA ALA A 457 -14.44 -66.77 -20.35
C ALA A 457 -13.91 -68.01 -21.12
N PRO A 458 -13.87 -68.01 -22.47
CA PRO A 458 -12.62 -67.59 -23.10
C PRO A 458 -12.76 -66.89 -24.48
N ALA A 459 -11.59 -66.63 -25.08
CA ALA A 459 -11.33 -66.09 -26.42
C ALA A 459 -11.98 -66.92 -27.57
N THR A 460 -12.01 -66.53 -28.85
CA THR A 460 -10.85 -66.06 -29.66
C THR A 460 -11.28 -65.41 -31.00
N LEU A 461 -10.39 -64.54 -31.51
CA LEU A 461 -10.20 -63.96 -32.86
C LEU A 461 -10.94 -64.59 -34.07
N ILE A 462 -11.26 -63.75 -35.09
CA ILE A 462 -10.80 -63.93 -36.49
C ILE A 462 -11.11 -62.70 -37.39
N GLU A 463 -10.06 -62.26 -38.11
CA GLU A 463 -9.93 -61.60 -39.44
C GLU A 463 -10.82 -60.41 -39.92
N THR A 464 -10.10 -59.34 -40.29
CA THR A 464 -10.45 -58.31 -41.30
C THR A 464 -10.26 -58.83 -42.74
N PRO A 465 -10.83 -58.21 -43.80
CA PRO A 465 -9.98 -57.28 -44.58
C PRO A 465 -10.66 -56.13 -45.38
N ILE A 466 -9.88 -55.07 -45.61
CA ILE A 466 -9.82 -54.17 -46.80
C ILE A 466 -11.05 -53.31 -47.19
N SER A 467 -10.87 -51.97 -47.20
CA SER A 467 -10.98 -51.17 -48.43
C SER A 467 -10.40 -49.74 -48.29
N ALA A 468 -9.75 -49.28 -49.35
CA ALA A 468 -9.32 -47.91 -49.69
C ALA A 468 -9.07 -47.89 -51.22
N PRO A 469 -8.87 -46.74 -51.91
CA PRO A 469 -8.93 -45.34 -51.49
C PRO A 469 -9.90 -44.49 -52.37
N GLU A 470 -10.06 -43.19 -52.10
CA GLU A 470 -10.13 -42.16 -53.18
C GLU A 470 -10.03 -40.70 -52.69
N ALA A 471 -9.46 -39.88 -53.58
CA ALA A 471 -9.50 -38.42 -53.70
C ALA A 471 -9.50 -38.15 -55.23
N PRO A 472 -9.68 -36.93 -55.77
CA PRO A 472 -9.82 -35.60 -55.12
C PRO A 472 -11.03 -34.79 -55.67
N GLU A 473 -11.20 -33.53 -55.24
CA GLU A 473 -11.46 -32.44 -56.19
C GLU A 473 -11.19 -31.05 -55.59
N ALA A 474 -10.90 -30.08 -56.46
CA ALA A 474 -10.62 -28.69 -56.11
C ALA A 474 -11.61 -27.76 -56.81
N VAL A 475 -12.02 -26.67 -56.15
CA VAL A 475 -12.81 -25.60 -56.78
C VAL A 475 -12.11 -24.27 -56.53
N ALA A 476 -11.73 -23.60 -57.62
CA ALA A 476 -11.17 -22.25 -57.65
C ALA A 476 -12.28 -21.19 -57.77
N VAL A 477 -11.94 -19.98 -58.25
CA VAL A 477 -12.86 -18.88 -58.68
C VAL A 477 -13.33 -17.95 -57.54
N VAL A 478 -13.25 -16.61 -57.62
CA VAL A 478 -12.54 -15.67 -58.54
C VAL A 478 -12.36 -14.31 -57.82
N VAL A 479 -11.35 -13.54 -58.21
CA VAL A 479 -11.20 -12.11 -57.88
C VAL A 479 -11.77 -11.25 -59.02
N PRO A 480 -12.52 -10.18 -58.73
CA PRO A 480 -12.51 -9.01 -59.61
C PRO A 480 -11.81 -7.80 -58.96
N GLU A 481 -11.09 -7.10 -59.80
CA GLU A 481 -10.21 -5.95 -59.56
C GLU A 481 -10.83 -4.68 -60.14
N ALA A 482 -10.36 -3.51 -59.70
CA ALA A 482 -10.69 -2.17 -60.22
C ALA A 482 -12.16 -1.72 -59.95
N VAL A 483 -12.50 -0.42 -59.90
CA VAL A 483 -11.89 0.74 -60.57
C VAL A 483 -11.67 1.91 -59.59
N ALA A 484 -10.58 2.65 -59.81
CA ALA A 484 -10.31 3.93 -59.16
C ALA A 484 -10.96 5.08 -59.92
N GLU A 485 -11.38 6.14 -59.22
CA GLU A 485 -11.51 7.44 -59.86
C GLU A 485 -10.93 8.54 -58.98
N ASP A 486 -10.24 9.45 -59.65
CA ASP A 486 -9.37 10.50 -59.12
C ASP A 486 -10.09 11.85 -59.28
N THR A 487 -9.89 12.80 -58.36
CA THR A 487 -10.15 14.21 -58.66
C THR A 487 -9.42 15.14 -57.70
N ALA A 488 -8.61 15.99 -58.30
CA ALA A 488 -7.74 16.95 -57.66
C ALA A 488 -8.45 18.28 -57.32
N VAL A 489 -8.02 18.90 -56.21
CA VAL A 489 -7.48 20.28 -56.11
C VAL A 489 -8.33 21.50 -56.53
N ASP A 490 -8.58 22.37 -55.54
CA ASP A 490 -8.54 23.86 -55.58
C ASP A 490 -8.31 24.29 -54.10
N VAL A 491 -7.41 25.21 -53.65
CA VAL A 491 -6.85 26.47 -54.16
C VAL A 491 -7.94 27.55 -54.34
N ALA A 492 -7.97 28.74 -53.72
CA ALA A 492 -7.24 29.36 -52.61
C ALA A 492 -8.11 30.56 -52.05
N PRO A 493 -7.67 31.83 -51.79
CA PRO A 493 -8.10 32.53 -50.55
C PRO A 493 -8.69 33.96 -50.68
N GLU A 494 -9.38 34.43 -49.64
CA GLU A 494 -9.80 35.83 -49.37
C GLU A 494 -9.74 36.03 -47.83
N GLN A 495 -9.13 37.03 -47.16
CA GLN A 495 -8.91 38.49 -47.41
C GLN A 495 -10.23 39.24 -47.66
N GLU A 496 -10.60 40.37 -47.06
CA GLU A 496 -10.08 41.21 -45.97
C GLU A 496 -11.19 42.24 -45.65
N THR A 497 -11.39 42.66 -44.38
CA THR A 497 -11.98 43.94 -43.90
C THR A 497 -12.24 43.81 -42.38
N ALA A 498 -11.81 44.65 -41.42
CA ALA A 498 -11.48 46.08 -41.31
C ALA A 498 -12.61 46.95 -40.72
N ALA A 499 -12.23 47.82 -39.75
CA ALA A 499 -13.07 48.65 -38.85
C ALA A 499 -13.93 47.86 -37.83
N GLU A 500 -14.12 48.32 -36.58
CA GLU A 500 -13.84 49.63 -35.95
C GLU A 500 -13.12 49.47 -34.59
#